data_AF-A0A2V8WF34-F1
#
_entry.id   AF-A0A2V8WF34-F1
#
_cell.length_a   1.000
_cell.length_b   1.000
_cell.length_c   1.000
_cell.angle_alpha   90.00
_cell.angle_beta   90.00
_cell.angle_gamma   90.00
#
_symmetry.space_group_name_H-M   'P 1'
#
loop_
_entity.id
_entity.type
_entity.pdbx_description
1 polymer ?
#
loop_
_entity_poly.entity_id
_entity_poly.type
_entity_poly.pdbx_seq_one_letter_code
_entity_poly.pdbx_strand_id
1 'polypeptide(L)'
;MSQSNLASAPRNMNGEDARRSTRIDRSIPLIIFGQNRMGEPFVERTVSTSLNLHGCRYPSRHDYGVGTWVTLQVVGLNVEPRPPSMRAKVKSVHVSHSARELQQVGVELETPGNVWGIAVPPQDWLSAGKMSATMPQFGTAVAPALMPSEMAVSPDEAPARTEPRMADVATFPSPPAPASEPPVGAETETAKPRRVVITPDGLVAALQGKLRQAAESAAQAAVAKHVDERVRQALSKIDDVRLSSIREIEELFPARIQSLKLPSKDDLAAEIASHWKEQMEMYRGQAEELAQRLEKQAADLRRELAKSQEFVDKMSREIEPQIHAKMNEAVTQAANEFAGATARAVERRYEQMLAGTHAVTQEALLKLDARSAEVQALVQSAVNAALGAFQRQSEMQVSMALAETRERAVATLSSLDAESRAACDARRQAIETDVARAAERSTDQFRKSMKAFLYSCLVAAVSAVDEHSKSTLDGLLKDNGKTLHEGNGETHSEDDTPIIPDPDIDPLTH
;
A
#
# COMPACT_ATOMS: atom_id res chain seq x y z
N MET A 1 -0.83 17.41 -54.96
CA MET A 1 -0.19 18.06 -53.80
C MET A 1 -0.82 17.53 -52.53
N SER A 2 -0.09 16.77 -51.73
CA SER A 2 -0.38 16.46 -50.32
C SER A 2 0.83 15.70 -49.78
N GLN A 3 1.68 16.38 -49.01
CA GLN A 3 2.72 15.75 -48.21
C GLN A 3 2.41 16.02 -46.74
N SER A 4 2.16 14.94 -46.01
CA SER A 4 1.90 14.92 -44.59
C SER A 4 3.23 14.93 -43.84
N ASN A 5 3.50 16.02 -43.12
CA ASN A 5 4.65 16.13 -42.21
C ASN A 5 4.35 15.36 -40.91
N LEU A 6 4.88 14.13 -40.79
CA LEU A 6 5.07 13.45 -39.52
C LEU A 6 6.47 13.76 -39.01
N ALA A 7 6.56 14.74 -38.11
CA ALA A 7 7.77 15.03 -37.37
C ALA A 7 8.09 13.83 -36.45
N SER A 8 9.18 13.11 -36.74
CA SER A 8 9.73 12.10 -35.84
C SER A 8 10.51 12.79 -34.72
N ALA A 9 10.16 12.48 -33.47
CA ALA A 9 10.96 12.86 -32.31
C ALA A 9 12.30 12.09 -32.33
N PRO A 10 13.43 12.70 -31.92
CA PRO A 10 14.70 12.01 -31.91
C PRO A 10 14.69 10.94 -30.81
N ARG A 11 14.69 9.67 -31.23
CA ARG A 11 15.01 8.54 -30.35
C ARG A 11 16.46 8.71 -29.90
N ASN A 12 16.65 9.00 -28.61
CA ASN A 12 17.93 8.90 -27.93
C ASN A 12 18.36 7.42 -27.89
N MET A 13 18.93 6.90 -28.98
CA MET A 13 19.43 5.52 -29.12
C MET A 13 20.93 5.41 -28.84
N ASN A 14 21.41 5.99 -27.74
CA ASN A 14 22.79 5.81 -27.31
C ASN A 14 22.82 5.13 -25.93
N GLY A 15 22.94 3.78 -25.92
CA GLY A 15 23.37 3.03 -24.72
C GLY A 15 22.64 1.72 -24.39
N GLU A 16 21.74 1.22 -25.24
CA GLU A 16 21.04 -0.05 -24.97
C GLU A 16 21.88 -1.30 -25.29
N ASP A 17 22.87 -1.18 -26.18
CA ASP A 17 23.61 -2.31 -26.76
C ASP A 17 24.94 -2.68 -26.07
N ALA A 18 25.19 -2.14 -24.87
CA ALA A 18 26.39 -2.44 -24.06
C ALA A 18 26.07 -3.23 -22.78
N ARG A 19 24.83 -3.71 -22.63
CA ARG A 19 24.31 -4.26 -21.37
C ARG A 19 24.38 -5.79 -21.38
N ARG A 20 25.02 -6.36 -20.36
CA ARG A 20 25.21 -7.81 -20.18
C ARG A 20 23.95 -8.57 -19.74
N SER A 21 22.94 -7.84 -19.24
CA SER A 21 21.63 -8.40 -18.92
C SER A 21 20.51 -7.35 -18.94
N THR A 22 19.30 -7.83 -19.24
CA THR A 22 18.01 -7.13 -19.26
C THR A 22 17.75 -6.49 -17.90
N ARG A 23 17.36 -5.21 -17.90
CA ARG A 23 17.03 -4.47 -16.69
C ARG A 23 15.51 -4.40 -16.54
N ILE A 24 15.04 -4.65 -15.33
CA ILE A 24 13.63 -4.56 -14.95
C ILE A 24 13.46 -3.38 -14.01
N ASP A 25 12.48 -2.53 -14.29
CA ASP A 25 12.07 -1.46 -13.40
C ASP A 25 11.10 -2.04 -12.37
N ARG A 26 11.61 -2.33 -11.17
CA ARG A 26 10.84 -2.94 -10.08
C ARG A 26 11.32 -2.41 -8.73
N SER A 27 10.36 -2.14 -7.86
CA SER A 27 10.60 -1.68 -6.50
C SER A 27 10.72 -2.85 -5.53
N ILE A 28 11.94 -3.10 -5.07
CA ILE A 28 12.27 -4.10 -4.06
C ILE A 28 12.82 -3.37 -2.82
N PRO A 29 12.29 -3.62 -1.62
CA PRO A 29 12.82 -3.04 -0.39
C PRO A 29 14.22 -3.55 -0.06
N LEU A 30 15.13 -2.62 0.20
CA LEU A 30 16.54 -2.88 0.49
C LEU A 30 16.97 -2.17 1.78
N ILE A 31 17.89 -2.80 2.50
CA ILE A 31 18.72 -2.15 3.52
C ILE A 31 20.14 -2.08 2.99
N ILE A 32 20.71 -0.88 2.98
CA ILE A 32 22.06 -0.60 2.52
C ILE A 32 22.93 -0.31 3.74
N PHE A 33 24.03 -1.03 3.86
CA PHE A 33 25.10 -0.77 4.83
C PHE A 33 26.30 -0.26 4.06
N GLY A 34 26.85 0.89 4.46
CA GLY A 34 27.97 1.50 3.76
C GLY A 34 28.73 2.48 4.62
N GLN A 35 29.73 3.11 4.01
CA GLN A 35 30.46 4.24 4.59
C GLN A 35 30.33 5.44 3.65
N ASN A 36 30.10 6.62 4.21
CA ASN A 36 30.05 7.86 3.42
C ASN A 36 31.48 8.28 2.99
N ARG A 37 31.59 9.37 2.22
CA ARG A 37 32.91 9.92 1.82
C ARG A 37 33.82 10.31 2.99
N MET A 38 33.26 10.57 4.16
CA MET A 38 33.98 10.90 5.39
C MET A 38 34.38 9.65 6.19
N GLY A 39 34.03 8.45 5.72
CA GLY A 39 34.32 7.17 6.39
C GLY A 39 33.33 6.79 7.49
N GLU A 40 32.26 7.56 7.69
CA GLU A 40 31.25 7.27 8.72
C GLU A 40 30.33 6.14 8.25
N PRO A 41 30.13 5.09 9.06
CA PRO A 41 29.22 4.01 8.71
C PRO A 41 27.77 4.49 8.77
N PHE A 42 26.95 4.05 7.83
CA PHE A 42 25.52 4.34 7.81
C PHE A 42 24.69 3.12 7.42
N VAL A 43 23.42 3.18 7.79
CA VAL A 43 22.40 2.20 7.43
C VAL A 43 21.22 2.94 6.82
N GLU A 44 20.85 2.59 5.59
CA GLU A 44 19.76 3.23 4.86
C GLU A 44 18.73 2.22 4.40
N ARG A 45 17.45 2.50 4.67
CA ARG A 45 16.32 1.75 4.13
C ARG A 45 15.82 2.45 2.87
N THR A 46 15.84 1.75 1.74
CA THR A 46 15.47 2.31 0.44
C THR A 46 14.75 1.27 -0.42
N VAL A 47 14.36 1.65 -1.63
CA VAL A 47 13.75 0.76 -2.63
C VAL A 47 14.55 0.82 -3.92
N SER A 48 14.73 -0.31 -4.58
CA SER A 48 15.31 -0.31 -5.93
C SER A 48 14.39 0.46 -6.90
N THR A 49 14.98 1.19 -7.83
CA THR A 49 14.26 1.77 -8.98
C THR A 49 14.33 0.83 -10.17
N SER A 50 15.50 0.21 -10.38
CA SER A 50 15.73 -0.70 -11.49
C SER A 50 16.81 -1.70 -11.14
N LEU A 51 16.69 -2.93 -11.64
CA LEU A 51 17.56 -4.05 -11.27
C LEU A 51 17.81 -4.99 -12.45
N ASN A 52 18.94 -5.69 -12.42
CA ASN A 52 19.30 -6.74 -13.36
C ASN A 52 20.09 -7.85 -12.65
N LEU A 53 20.57 -8.86 -13.37
CA LEU A 53 21.34 -9.96 -12.76
C LEU A 53 22.60 -9.47 -12.01
N HIS A 54 23.20 -8.38 -12.47
CA HIS A 54 24.48 -7.88 -11.95
C HIS A 54 24.34 -6.81 -10.87
N GLY A 55 23.16 -6.27 -10.61
CA GLY A 55 23.06 -5.07 -9.77
C GLY A 55 21.72 -4.37 -9.80
N CYS A 56 21.67 -3.24 -9.11
CA CYS A 56 20.49 -2.40 -9.04
C CYS A 56 20.85 -0.91 -8.95
N ARG A 57 19.84 -0.08 -9.16
CA ARG A 57 19.84 1.34 -8.87
C ARG A 57 18.86 1.62 -7.74
N TYR A 58 19.23 2.51 -6.82
CA TYR A 58 18.37 2.98 -5.75
C TYR A 58 18.62 4.46 -5.44
N PRO A 59 17.63 5.18 -4.92
CA PRO A 59 17.80 6.54 -4.43
C PRO A 59 18.44 6.51 -3.04
N SER A 60 19.34 7.45 -2.77
CA SER A 60 19.97 7.61 -1.46
C SER A 60 20.18 9.08 -1.07
N ARG A 61 20.30 9.33 0.24
CA ARG A 61 20.72 10.62 0.82
C ARG A 61 22.21 10.69 1.15
N HIS A 62 22.93 9.58 1.12
CA HIS A 62 24.32 9.49 1.57
C HIS A 62 25.29 9.65 0.43
N ASP A 63 26.37 10.39 0.63
CA ASP A 63 27.39 10.59 -0.39
C ASP A 63 28.29 9.36 -0.53
N TYR A 64 28.16 8.68 -1.67
CA TYR A 64 29.04 7.57 -2.05
C TYR A 64 30.23 8.05 -2.86
N GLY A 65 31.37 7.37 -2.67
CA GLY A 65 32.45 7.38 -3.64
C GLY A 65 32.21 6.31 -4.71
N VAL A 66 32.38 6.63 -6.00
CA VAL A 66 32.41 5.59 -7.03
C VAL A 66 33.59 4.66 -6.74
N GLY A 67 33.33 3.35 -6.75
CA GLY A 67 34.29 2.31 -6.41
C GLY A 67 34.24 1.83 -4.96
N THR A 68 33.43 2.47 -4.09
CA THR A 68 33.24 2.02 -2.70
C THR A 68 32.42 0.74 -2.63
N TRP A 69 32.65 -0.04 -1.57
CA TRP A 69 31.90 -1.26 -1.28
C TRP A 69 30.75 -0.98 -0.33
N VAL A 70 29.61 -1.57 -0.63
CA VAL A 70 28.39 -1.51 0.18
C VAL A 70 27.83 -2.91 0.34
N THR A 71 27.08 -3.14 1.41
CA THR A 71 26.36 -4.39 1.64
C THR A 71 24.87 -4.13 1.48
N LEU A 72 24.22 -4.93 0.63
CA LEU A 72 22.79 -4.89 0.38
C LEU A 72 22.12 -6.06 1.09
N GLN A 73 21.00 -5.79 1.73
CA GLN A 73 20.12 -6.81 2.28
C GLN A 73 18.72 -6.61 1.73
N VAL A 74 18.18 -7.62 1.05
CA VAL A 74 16.82 -7.59 0.53
C VAL A 74 15.83 -7.92 1.66
N VAL A 75 14.77 -7.12 1.77
CA VAL A 75 13.76 -7.26 2.83
C VAL A 75 12.39 -7.54 2.23
N GLY A 76 11.59 -8.37 2.90
CA GLY A 76 10.20 -8.65 2.51
C GLY A 76 10.02 -9.72 1.44
N LEU A 77 11.09 -10.42 1.05
CA LEU A 77 10.96 -11.65 0.28
C LEU A 77 10.61 -12.79 1.24
N ASN A 78 9.39 -13.33 1.12
CA ASN A 78 8.93 -14.54 1.81
C ASN A 78 9.58 -15.81 1.21
N VAL A 79 10.90 -15.79 1.08
CA VAL A 79 11.70 -16.90 0.57
C VAL A 79 12.54 -17.38 1.74
N GLU A 80 12.27 -18.60 2.23
CA GLU A 80 13.16 -19.28 3.17
C GLU A 80 14.19 -20.10 2.38
N PRO A 81 15.49 -20.04 2.76
CA PRO A 81 16.07 -19.18 3.80
C PRO A 81 16.18 -17.71 3.35
N ARG A 82 16.08 -16.79 4.32
CA ARG A 82 16.18 -15.33 4.12
C ARG A 82 17.40 -14.99 3.24
N PRO A 83 17.24 -14.17 2.18
CA PRO A 83 18.33 -13.90 1.26
C PRO A 83 19.55 -13.34 2.01
N PRO A 84 20.76 -13.87 1.75
CA PRO A 84 21.97 -13.45 2.43
C PRO A 84 22.29 -11.99 2.11
N SER A 85 22.93 -11.31 3.07
CA SER A 85 23.49 -9.98 2.83
C SER A 85 24.59 -10.09 1.77
N MET A 86 24.56 -9.23 0.78
CA MET A 86 25.43 -9.33 -0.39
C MET A 86 26.25 -8.08 -0.61
N ARG A 87 27.50 -8.25 -1.02
CA ARG A 87 28.39 -7.14 -1.29
C ARG A 87 28.20 -6.63 -2.71
N ALA A 88 28.25 -5.32 -2.86
CA ALA A 88 28.21 -4.65 -4.15
C ALA A 88 29.15 -3.45 -4.17
N LYS A 89 29.62 -3.11 -5.36
CA LYS A 89 30.49 -1.97 -5.63
C LYS A 89 29.70 -0.86 -6.29
N VAL A 90 29.84 0.36 -5.77
CA VAL A 90 29.22 1.56 -6.37
C VAL A 90 29.89 1.84 -7.71
N LYS A 91 29.12 1.85 -8.80
CA LYS A 91 29.62 2.11 -10.16
C LYS A 91 29.28 3.49 -10.69
N SER A 92 28.14 4.03 -10.26
CA SER A 92 27.69 5.34 -10.72
C SER A 92 26.89 6.01 -9.63
N VAL A 93 27.04 7.33 -9.52
CA VAL A 93 26.25 8.19 -8.65
C VAL A 93 25.76 9.32 -9.53
N HIS A 94 24.45 9.44 -9.68
CA HIS A 94 23.84 10.54 -10.42
C HIS A 94 23.25 11.51 -9.39
N VAL A 95 23.90 12.65 -9.25
CA VAL A 95 23.44 13.72 -8.38
C VAL A 95 22.25 14.40 -9.06
N SER A 96 21.12 14.49 -8.36
CA SER A 96 19.98 15.24 -8.87
C SER A 96 20.25 16.74 -8.83
N HIS A 97 19.80 17.47 -9.86
CA HIS A 97 19.95 18.93 -9.95
C HIS A 97 19.01 19.70 -8.99
N SER A 98 18.03 19.01 -8.40
CA SER A 98 17.09 19.56 -7.44
C SER A 98 17.48 19.15 -6.02
N ALA A 99 17.60 20.13 -5.12
CA ALA A 99 17.87 19.89 -3.69
C ALA A 99 16.79 19.04 -2.97
N ARG A 100 15.66 18.77 -3.63
CA ARG A 100 14.58 17.91 -3.11
C ARG A 100 14.67 16.46 -3.56
N GLU A 101 15.49 16.15 -4.56
CA GLU A 101 15.59 14.81 -5.14
C GLU A 101 16.79 14.04 -4.57
N LEU A 102 16.59 12.74 -4.37
CA LEU A 102 17.63 11.84 -3.87
C LEU A 102 18.58 11.45 -5.01
N GLN A 103 19.88 11.36 -4.71
CA GLN A 103 20.85 10.91 -5.69
C GLN A 103 20.63 9.45 -6.05
N GLN A 104 20.78 9.14 -7.33
CA GLN A 104 20.56 7.80 -7.88
C GLN A 104 21.88 7.04 -7.93
N VAL A 105 21.99 6.00 -7.10
CA VAL A 105 23.19 5.20 -6.92
C VAL A 105 23.02 3.89 -7.66
N GLY A 106 23.93 3.61 -8.61
CA GLY A 106 24.00 2.34 -9.32
C GLY A 106 25.12 1.47 -8.75
N VAL A 107 24.78 0.26 -8.33
CA VAL A 107 25.72 -0.71 -7.77
C VAL A 107 25.82 -1.97 -8.62
N GLU A 108 26.99 -2.60 -8.62
CA GLU A 108 27.26 -3.91 -9.22
C GLU A 108 27.57 -4.93 -8.11
N LEU A 109 26.85 -6.04 -8.06
CA LEU A 109 27.03 -7.13 -7.11
C LEU A 109 28.38 -7.82 -7.32
N GLU A 110 29.00 -8.24 -6.23
CA GLU A 110 30.23 -9.06 -6.26
C GLU A 110 29.97 -10.41 -6.94
N THR A 111 28.84 -11.04 -6.61
CA THR A 111 28.38 -12.30 -7.21
C THR A 111 27.05 -12.04 -7.92
N PRO A 112 27.03 -12.00 -9.27
CA PRO A 112 25.79 -11.86 -10.04
C PRO A 112 24.81 -13.01 -9.76
N GLY A 113 23.53 -12.69 -9.60
CA GLY A 113 22.51 -13.70 -9.27
C GLY A 113 21.11 -13.12 -9.13
N ASN A 114 20.09 -14.00 -9.18
CA ASN A 114 18.70 -13.61 -8.94
C ASN A 114 18.39 -13.50 -7.44
N VAL A 115 19.08 -12.60 -6.78
CA VAL A 115 18.92 -12.27 -5.35
C VAL A 115 17.67 -11.45 -5.06
N TRP A 116 17.04 -10.97 -6.12
CA TRP A 116 15.86 -10.12 -6.11
C TRP A 116 14.56 -10.91 -5.92
N GLY A 117 14.59 -12.25 -5.96
CA GLY A 117 13.40 -13.08 -5.82
C GLY A 117 12.42 -12.96 -6.99
N ILE A 118 12.92 -12.65 -8.20
CA ILE A 118 12.07 -12.59 -9.40
C ILE A 118 11.71 -14.02 -9.80
N ALA A 119 10.44 -14.40 -9.63
CA ALA A 119 9.95 -15.75 -9.92
C ALA A 119 10.16 -16.17 -11.39
N VAL A 120 10.02 -15.22 -12.32
CA VAL A 120 10.19 -15.43 -13.76
C VAL A 120 11.24 -14.44 -14.27
N PRO A 121 12.54 -14.75 -14.14
CA PRO A 121 13.60 -13.86 -14.59
C PRO A 121 13.71 -13.86 -16.13
N PRO A 122 14.21 -12.77 -16.75
CA PRO A 122 14.54 -12.72 -18.17
C PRO A 122 15.47 -13.85 -18.60
N GLN A 123 15.35 -14.31 -19.85
CA GLN A 123 16.08 -15.48 -20.37
C GLN A 123 17.62 -15.32 -20.30
N ASP A 124 18.10 -14.09 -20.45
CA ASP A 124 19.52 -13.74 -20.39
C ASP A 124 20.09 -13.82 -18.95
N TRP A 125 19.24 -13.78 -17.92
CA TRP A 125 19.67 -14.00 -16.53
C TRP A 125 19.97 -15.47 -16.24
N LEU A 126 19.25 -16.38 -16.90
CA LEU A 126 19.42 -17.83 -16.77
C LEU A 126 20.68 -18.32 -17.48
N SER A 127 21.03 -17.70 -18.60
CA SER A 127 22.18 -18.10 -19.43
C SER A 127 23.51 -17.67 -18.82
N ALA A 128 23.57 -16.53 -18.14
CA ALA A 128 24.78 -16.04 -17.49
C ALA A 128 25.19 -16.84 -16.23
N GLY A 129 24.26 -17.59 -15.62
CA GLY A 129 24.55 -18.49 -14.50
C GLY A 129 25.36 -19.74 -14.87
N LYS A 130 25.50 -20.06 -16.18
CA LYS A 130 26.24 -21.25 -16.64
C LYS A 130 27.76 -21.07 -16.74
N MET A 131 28.29 -19.85 -16.60
CA MET A 131 29.74 -19.61 -16.73
C MET A 131 30.47 -19.45 -15.38
N SER A 132 29.78 -19.50 -14.24
CA SER A 132 30.41 -19.45 -12.92
C SER A 132 29.53 -20.08 -11.84
N ALA A 133 29.28 -21.37 -11.97
CA ALA A 133 28.77 -22.20 -10.86
C ALA A 133 29.08 -23.67 -11.16
N THR A 134 30.23 -24.12 -10.69
CA THR A 134 30.37 -25.52 -10.27
C THR A 134 29.44 -25.69 -9.08
N MET A 135 28.26 -26.25 -9.30
CA MET A 135 27.41 -26.81 -8.26
C MET A 135 26.98 -28.21 -8.70
N PRO A 136 27.06 -29.21 -7.80
CA PRO A 136 26.61 -30.56 -8.08
C PRO A 136 25.09 -30.57 -8.26
N GLN A 137 24.62 -31.30 -9.27
CA GLN A 137 23.22 -31.62 -9.48
C GLN A 137 22.69 -32.42 -8.28
N PHE A 138 21.66 -31.92 -7.62
CA PHE A 138 20.77 -32.78 -6.82
C PHE A 138 19.73 -33.39 -7.77
N GLY A 139 20.13 -34.51 -8.38
CA GLY A 139 19.22 -35.48 -8.96
C GLY A 139 18.66 -36.37 -7.85
N THR A 140 17.35 -36.55 -7.88
CA THR A 140 16.61 -37.54 -7.10
C THR A 140 17.13 -38.94 -7.45
N ALA A 141 17.83 -39.60 -6.54
CA ALA A 141 18.09 -41.04 -6.64
C ALA A 141 18.38 -41.67 -5.27
N VAL A 142 17.45 -42.55 -4.90
CA VAL A 142 17.44 -43.65 -3.94
C VAL A 142 18.84 -44.20 -3.57
N ALA A 143 19.08 -44.35 -2.26
CA ALA A 143 20.20 -45.09 -1.67
C ALA A 143 20.17 -46.58 -2.05
N PRO A 144 21.33 -47.26 -2.12
CA PRO A 144 21.69 -48.06 -0.94
C PRO A 144 23.18 -48.02 -0.56
N ALA A 145 23.39 -48.43 0.70
CA ALA A 145 24.61 -48.49 1.46
C ALA A 145 25.71 -49.41 0.88
N LEU A 146 26.97 -49.09 1.21
CA LEU A 146 27.96 -49.99 1.84
C LEU A 146 29.28 -49.22 2.08
N MET A 147 29.67 -49.06 3.34
CA MET A 147 31.07 -48.86 3.78
C MET A 147 31.77 -50.24 3.86
N PRO A 148 33.04 -50.41 4.32
CA PRO A 148 34.17 -49.48 4.54
C PRO A 148 35.54 -50.04 4.02
N SER A 149 36.61 -49.24 4.09
CA SER A 149 37.94 -49.62 4.65
C SER A 149 38.93 -48.47 4.43
N GLU A 150 39.37 -47.73 5.45
CA GLU A 150 40.37 -48.02 6.50
C GLU A 150 41.82 -48.19 6.01
N MET A 151 42.65 -47.24 6.46
CA MET A 151 44.01 -47.34 7.06
C MET A 151 44.94 -46.23 6.52
N ALA A 152 45.26 -45.22 7.34
CA ALA A 152 46.41 -45.15 8.27
C ALA A 152 47.62 -44.48 7.56
N VAL A 153 48.47 -43.58 8.07
CA VAL A 153 49.05 -43.27 9.40
C VAL A 153 49.63 -41.83 9.32
N SER A 154 49.59 -41.07 10.43
CA SER A 154 50.22 -39.75 10.71
C SER A 154 51.74 -39.90 11.05
N PRO A 155 52.49 -38.95 11.67
CA PRO A 155 52.43 -37.47 11.78
C PRO A 155 53.82 -36.76 11.63
N ASP A 156 53.82 -35.43 11.40
CA ASP A 156 54.66 -34.33 11.95
C ASP A 156 54.44 -33.11 11.02
N GLU A 157 54.32 -31.83 11.39
CA GLU A 157 54.87 -31.01 12.46
C GLU A 157 53.99 -29.72 12.54
N ALA A 158 53.76 -29.17 13.73
CA ALA A 158 53.00 -27.91 13.98
C ALA A 158 53.93 -26.66 13.84
N PRO A 159 53.52 -25.38 14.05
CA PRO A 159 52.24 -24.80 14.53
C PRO A 159 51.77 -23.60 13.65
N ALA A 160 50.67 -22.85 13.84
CA ALA A 160 49.95 -22.40 15.02
C ALA A 160 48.60 -21.73 14.64
N ARG A 161 47.74 -21.60 15.67
CA ARG A 161 46.60 -20.67 15.88
C ARG A 161 45.20 -21.18 15.54
N THR A 162 44.51 -21.62 16.59
CA THR A 162 43.05 -21.69 16.69
C THR A 162 42.53 -20.76 17.79
N GLU A 163 41.29 -20.34 17.57
CA GLU A 163 40.40 -19.43 18.30
C GLU A 163 40.18 -19.74 19.80
N PRO A 164 39.41 -18.87 20.48
CA PRO A 164 38.22 -19.42 21.14
C PRO A 164 36.95 -18.54 21.03
N ARG A 165 35.91 -19.12 20.41
CA ARG A 165 34.60 -19.50 21.00
C ARG A 165 34.00 -18.71 22.19
N MET A 166 32.82 -18.14 21.92
CA MET A 166 31.54 -18.02 22.67
C MET A 166 31.45 -17.79 24.19
N ALA A 167 30.60 -16.83 24.57
CA ALA A 167 29.50 -16.96 25.54
C ALA A 167 28.41 -15.90 25.17
N ASP A 168 27.20 -16.25 24.73
CA ASP A 168 26.00 -16.71 25.46
C ASP A 168 25.30 -15.68 26.37
N VAL A 169 23.97 -15.78 26.39
CA VAL A 169 22.97 -15.23 27.36
C VAL A 169 22.16 -13.97 26.94
N ALA A 170 21.04 -14.24 26.27
CA ALA A 170 19.65 -14.02 26.72
C ALA A 170 19.16 -12.66 27.29
N THR A 171 18.24 -12.05 26.53
CA THR A 171 16.86 -11.64 26.92
C THR A 171 16.59 -10.37 27.77
N PHE A 172 15.67 -9.57 27.21
CA PHE A 172 14.93 -8.40 27.73
C PHE A 172 14.33 -8.55 29.15
N PRO A 173 14.07 -7.41 29.86
CA PRO A 173 12.69 -6.91 29.92
C PRO A 173 12.52 -5.38 29.82
N SER A 174 11.32 -4.99 29.38
CA SER A 174 10.74 -3.63 29.29
C SER A 174 10.40 -2.99 30.65
N PRO A 175 10.03 -1.68 30.71
CA PRO A 175 10.30 -0.78 31.84
C PRO A 175 9.10 -0.52 32.78
N PRO A 176 9.30 0.24 33.87
CA PRO A 176 8.25 1.10 34.41
C PRO A 176 8.70 2.57 34.55
N ALA A 177 7.75 3.48 34.38
CA ALA A 177 7.78 4.90 34.81
C ALA A 177 6.87 5.07 36.04
N PRO A 178 6.67 6.27 36.64
CA PRO A 178 7.52 7.42 36.91
C PRO A 178 7.51 7.83 38.41
N ALA A 179 8.41 8.71 38.87
CA ALA A 179 8.13 9.88 39.75
C ALA A 179 9.39 10.42 40.47
N SER A 180 9.43 11.76 40.61
CA SER A 180 10.11 12.60 41.62
C SER A 180 11.41 13.31 41.21
N GLU A 181 11.28 14.60 40.89
CA GLU A 181 12.24 15.70 41.09
C GLU A 181 12.28 16.14 42.58
N PRO A 182 13.16 17.07 43.05
CA PRO A 182 14.58 17.40 42.77
C PRO A 182 15.36 17.55 44.15
N PRO A 183 16.55 18.21 44.38
CA PRO A 183 17.23 19.30 43.65
C PRO A 183 18.77 19.30 43.45
N VAL A 184 19.14 19.96 42.34
CA VAL A 184 20.26 20.92 42.09
C VAL A 184 21.73 20.46 42.23
N GLY A 185 22.47 20.56 41.11
CA GLY A 185 23.89 20.97 41.10
C GLY A 185 24.77 20.36 39.99
N ALA A 186 25.41 21.23 39.20
CA ALA A 186 26.55 21.00 38.28
C ALA A 186 26.26 20.51 36.85
N GLU A 187 25.95 21.49 35.99
CA GLU A 187 26.64 21.78 34.73
C GLU A 187 27.49 20.65 34.10
N THR A 188 27.00 20.10 32.99
CA THR A 188 27.83 19.82 31.81
C THR A 188 26.99 19.99 30.54
N GLU A 189 27.49 20.88 29.72
CA GLU A 189 26.87 21.51 28.56
C GLU A 189 26.80 20.53 27.37
N THR A 190 25.63 19.93 27.12
CA THR A 190 25.39 19.18 25.88
C THR A 190 25.04 20.15 24.75
N ALA A 191 26.00 20.35 23.84
CA ALA A 191 25.83 21.11 22.61
C ALA A 191 24.73 20.51 21.71
N LYS A 192 23.58 21.19 21.64
CA LYS A 192 22.56 20.98 20.61
C LYS A 192 23.10 21.44 19.26
N PRO A 193 22.83 20.73 18.13
CA PRO A 193 23.16 21.25 16.82
C PRO A 193 22.32 22.48 16.55
N ARG A 194 22.96 23.65 16.57
CA ARG A 194 22.40 24.92 16.08
C ARG A 194 22.01 24.70 14.63
N ARG A 195 20.70 24.61 14.36
CA ARG A 195 20.15 24.85 13.02
C ARG A 195 20.60 26.25 12.63
N VAL A 196 21.60 26.33 11.76
CA VAL A 196 22.00 27.56 11.10
C VAL A 196 20.81 27.96 10.23
N VAL A 197 19.99 28.86 10.77
CA VAL A 197 19.03 29.62 9.96
C VAL A 197 19.88 30.50 9.07
N ILE A 198 20.11 30.04 7.83
CA ILE A 198 20.69 30.87 6.79
C ILE A 198 19.62 31.94 6.52
N THR A 199 19.74 33.07 7.18
CA THR A 199 18.90 34.22 6.89
C THR A 199 19.24 34.70 5.48
N PRO A 200 18.24 35.12 4.67
CA PRO A 200 18.49 35.69 3.36
C PRO A 200 19.51 36.84 3.43
N ASP A 201 19.48 37.61 4.51
CA ASP A 201 20.45 38.68 4.79
C ASP A 201 21.88 38.16 4.99
N GLY A 202 22.05 36.99 5.64
CA GLY A 202 23.35 36.36 5.84
C GLY A 202 23.95 35.82 4.54
N LEU A 203 23.11 35.32 3.63
CA LEU A 203 23.54 34.89 2.31
C LEU A 203 23.95 36.08 1.44
N VAL A 204 23.13 37.15 1.44
CA VAL A 204 23.41 38.40 0.74
C VAL A 204 24.71 39.04 1.22
N ALA A 205 24.92 39.13 2.53
CA ALA A 205 26.16 39.64 3.11
C ALA A 205 27.38 38.81 2.73
N ALA A 206 27.26 37.47 2.75
CA ALA A 206 28.35 36.57 2.35
C ALA A 206 28.67 36.67 0.85
N LEU A 207 27.67 36.83 -0.01
CA LEU A 207 27.83 36.96 -1.45
C LEU A 207 28.43 38.33 -1.81
N GLN A 208 27.95 39.40 -1.17
CA GLN A 208 28.48 40.76 -1.28
C GLN A 208 29.95 40.84 -0.84
N GLY A 209 30.31 40.16 0.26
CA GLY A 209 31.70 40.06 0.72
C GLY A 209 32.61 39.36 -0.31
N LYS A 210 32.17 38.23 -0.86
CA LYS A 210 32.94 37.48 -1.87
C LYS A 210 33.08 38.24 -3.20
N LEU A 211 32.03 38.93 -3.64
CA LEU A 211 32.08 39.72 -4.88
C LEU A 211 32.98 40.94 -4.75
N ARG A 212 32.95 41.63 -3.60
CA ARG A 212 33.84 42.75 -3.29
C ARG A 212 35.31 42.31 -3.30
N GLN A 213 35.61 41.19 -2.65
CA GLN A 213 36.96 40.63 -2.62
C GLN A 213 37.47 40.23 -4.01
N ALA A 214 36.60 39.68 -4.86
CA ALA A 214 36.94 39.34 -6.24
C ALA A 214 37.17 40.59 -7.13
N ALA A 215 36.34 41.63 -6.96
CA ALA A 215 36.48 42.89 -7.69
C ALA A 215 37.76 43.64 -7.28
N GLU A 216 38.06 43.73 -5.99
CA GLU A 216 39.29 44.34 -5.47
C GLU A 216 40.54 43.58 -5.96
N SER A 217 40.51 42.24 -5.96
CA SER A 217 41.60 41.42 -6.49
C SER A 217 41.83 41.63 -7.99
N ALA A 218 40.77 41.73 -8.79
CA ALA A 218 40.88 41.96 -10.23
C ALA A 218 41.40 43.37 -10.55
N ALA A 219 40.97 44.39 -9.81
CA ALA A 219 41.46 45.76 -9.95
C ALA A 219 42.95 45.87 -9.59
N GLN A 220 43.37 45.25 -8.48
CA GLN A 220 44.78 45.22 -8.07
C GLN A 220 45.67 44.50 -9.10
N ALA A 221 45.21 43.38 -9.66
CA ALA A 221 45.95 42.66 -10.69
C ALA A 221 46.11 43.46 -11.99
N ALA A 222 45.08 44.21 -12.40
CA ALA A 222 45.15 45.07 -13.59
C ALA A 222 46.11 46.26 -13.42
N VAL A 223 46.10 46.88 -12.23
CA VAL A 223 47.01 47.98 -11.89
C VAL A 223 48.46 47.49 -11.83
N ALA A 224 48.72 46.37 -11.16
CA ALA A 224 50.05 45.78 -11.08
C ALA A 224 50.62 45.49 -12.47
N LYS A 225 49.82 44.88 -13.36
CA LYS A 225 50.22 44.58 -14.73
C LYS A 225 50.57 45.83 -15.54
N HIS A 226 49.81 46.92 -15.39
CA HIS A 226 50.07 48.17 -16.13
C HIS A 226 51.34 48.87 -15.62
N VAL A 227 51.56 48.87 -14.31
CA VAL A 227 52.77 49.45 -13.70
C VAL A 227 54.01 48.64 -14.11
N ASP A 228 53.96 47.31 -14.03
CA ASP A 228 55.07 46.44 -14.44
C ASP A 228 55.46 46.63 -15.91
N GLU A 229 54.47 46.78 -16.79
CA GLU A 229 54.72 47.03 -18.22
C GLU A 229 55.43 48.37 -18.45
N ARG A 230 54.96 49.43 -17.77
CA ARG A 230 55.55 50.77 -17.90
C ARG A 230 56.94 50.86 -17.28
N VAL A 231 57.18 50.19 -16.15
CA VAL A 231 58.51 50.10 -15.53
C VAL A 231 59.48 49.35 -16.42
N ARG A 232 59.07 48.22 -17.00
CA ARG A 232 59.91 47.44 -17.92
C ARG A 232 60.29 48.23 -19.17
N GLN A 233 59.34 48.97 -19.74
CA GLN A 233 59.56 49.82 -20.91
C GLN A 233 60.45 51.04 -20.61
N ALA A 234 60.47 51.52 -19.37
CA ALA A 234 61.39 52.58 -18.95
C ALA A 234 62.82 52.04 -18.75
N LEU A 235 62.96 50.86 -18.12
CA LEU A 235 64.25 50.21 -17.93
C LEU A 235 64.93 49.88 -19.26
N SER A 236 64.19 49.38 -20.25
CA SER A 236 64.76 49.08 -21.57
C SER A 236 65.33 50.33 -22.25
N LYS A 237 64.66 51.48 -22.15
CA LYS A 237 65.16 52.74 -22.71
C LYS A 237 66.43 53.24 -22.02
N ILE A 238 66.57 53.00 -20.71
CA ILE A 238 67.78 53.35 -19.97
C ILE A 238 68.94 52.46 -20.40
N ASP A 239 68.70 51.17 -20.57
CA ASP A 239 69.71 50.22 -21.03
C ASP A 239 70.13 50.49 -22.48
N ASP A 240 69.20 50.85 -23.37
CA ASP A 240 69.51 51.26 -24.75
C ASP A 240 70.46 52.47 -24.80
N VAL A 241 70.22 53.47 -23.95
CA VAL A 241 71.08 54.68 -23.86
C VAL A 241 72.44 54.35 -23.25
N ARG A 242 72.48 53.45 -22.25
CA ARG A 242 73.76 52.97 -21.69
C ARG A 242 74.58 52.21 -22.73
N LEU A 243 73.96 51.31 -23.48
CA LEU A 243 74.62 50.54 -24.52
C LEU A 243 75.09 51.41 -25.69
N SER A 244 74.32 52.43 -26.08
CA SER A 244 74.76 53.39 -27.10
C SER A 244 75.94 54.23 -26.61
N SER A 245 75.94 54.64 -25.35
CA SER A 245 77.05 55.41 -24.76
C SER A 245 78.33 54.59 -24.62
N ILE A 246 78.23 53.31 -24.24
CA ILE A 246 79.38 52.39 -24.18
C ILE A 246 79.98 52.20 -25.57
N ARG A 247 79.16 51.99 -26.61
CA ARG A 247 79.65 51.87 -27.99
C ARG A 247 80.35 53.14 -28.47
N GLU A 248 79.79 54.30 -28.17
CA GLU A 248 80.38 55.58 -28.56
C GLU A 248 81.77 55.79 -27.90
N ILE A 249 81.91 55.38 -26.63
CA ILE A 249 83.21 55.42 -25.92
C ILE A 249 84.20 54.40 -26.49
N GLU A 250 83.74 53.18 -26.81
CA GLU A 250 84.57 52.12 -27.40
C GLU A 250 85.03 52.45 -28.83
N GLU A 251 84.23 53.16 -29.62
CA GLU A 251 84.61 53.59 -30.98
C GLU A 251 85.62 54.74 -30.97
N LEU A 252 85.56 55.63 -29.98
CA LEU A 252 86.47 56.78 -29.87
C LEU A 252 87.83 56.42 -29.26
N PHE A 253 87.94 55.29 -28.55
CA PHE A 253 89.17 54.87 -27.86
C PHE A 253 90.34 54.47 -28.78
N PRO A 254 90.15 53.63 -29.83
CA PRO A 254 91.24 53.18 -30.71
C PRO A 254 91.79 54.30 -31.60
N ALA A 255 90.93 55.21 -32.06
CA ALA A 255 91.30 56.35 -32.90
C ALA A 255 92.27 57.31 -32.19
N ARG A 256 92.28 57.29 -30.86
CA ARG A 256 93.03 58.20 -30.01
C ARG A 256 94.37 57.67 -29.53
N ILE A 257 94.48 56.35 -29.35
CA ILE A 257 95.77 55.70 -29.05
C ILE A 257 96.72 55.78 -30.26
N GLN A 258 96.18 55.86 -31.48
CA GLN A 258 97.00 55.99 -32.69
C GLN A 258 97.55 57.40 -32.95
N SER A 259 96.97 58.47 -32.39
CA SER A 259 97.43 59.85 -32.60
C SER A 259 98.58 60.28 -31.66
N LEU A 260 98.89 59.48 -30.65
CA LEU A 260 100.03 59.70 -29.74
C LEU A 260 101.29 58.96 -30.23
N LYS A 261 101.95 59.52 -31.26
CA LYS A 261 103.36 59.23 -31.59
C LYS A 261 104.20 60.51 -31.46
N LEU A 262 105.25 60.42 -30.63
CA LEU A 262 106.04 61.47 -29.97
C LEU A 262 106.67 62.57 -30.87
N PRO A 263 107.02 63.74 -30.26
CA PRO A 263 108.41 63.95 -29.80
C PRO A 263 108.58 64.66 -28.42
N SER A 264 109.81 64.53 -27.86
CA SER A 264 110.44 65.28 -26.73
C SER A 264 109.85 65.11 -25.31
N LYS A 265 110.68 65.17 -24.26
CA LYS A 265 110.36 64.64 -22.90
C LYS A 265 109.94 65.68 -21.85
N ASP A 266 110.28 66.96 -22.02
CA ASP A 266 110.05 67.98 -20.98
C ASP A 266 108.91 68.97 -21.31
N ASP A 267 108.65 69.27 -22.59
CA ASP A 267 107.45 70.01 -23.01
C ASP A 267 106.18 69.11 -23.02
N LEU A 268 106.38 67.80 -23.21
CA LEU A 268 105.32 66.80 -23.29
C LEU A 268 104.65 66.55 -21.94
N ALA A 269 105.35 66.71 -20.81
CA ALA A 269 104.72 66.53 -19.49
C ALA A 269 103.71 67.65 -19.18
N ALA A 270 104.02 68.90 -19.58
CA ALA A 270 103.13 70.03 -19.44
C ALA A 270 101.97 69.98 -20.45
N GLU A 271 102.23 69.61 -21.70
CA GLU A 271 101.19 69.37 -22.72
C GLU A 271 100.30 68.16 -22.39
N ILE A 272 100.87 67.06 -21.90
CA ILE A 272 100.08 65.91 -21.43
C ILE A 272 99.24 66.31 -20.23
N ALA A 273 99.78 67.10 -19.29
CA ALA A 273 99.02 67.54 -18.12
C ALA A 273 97.89 68.53 -18.50
N SER A 274 98.12 69.46 -19.44
CA SER A 274 97.08 70.35 -19.94
C SER A 274 96.03 69.58 -20.75
N HIS A 275 96.46 68.66 -21.62
CA HIS A 275 95.58 67.79 -22.38
C HIS A 275 94.76 66.85 -21.47
N TRP A 276 95.35 66.31 -20.40
CA TRP A 276 94.63 65.53 -19.39
C TRP A 276 93.65 66.40 -18.61
N LYS A 277 94.01 67.62 -18.25
CA LYS A 277 93.10 68.52 -17.55
C LYS A 277 91.90 68.87 -18.42
N GLU A 278 92.13 69.20 -19.68
CA GLU A 278 91.09 69.50 -20.67
C GLU A 278 90.18 68.29 -20.92
N GLN A 279 90.75 67.09 -20.90
CA GLN A 279 90.02 65.83 -21.01
C GLN A 279 89.19 65.48 -19.80
N MET A 280 89.73 65.68 -18.59
CA MET A 280 88.97 65.48 -17.36
C MET A 280 87.82 66.48 -17.26
N GLU A 281 88.01 67.71 -17.75
CA GLU A 281 86.95 68.71 -17.84
C GLU A 281 85.86 68.27 -18.85
N MET A 282 86.26 67.70 -20.00
CA MET A 282 85.33 67.16 -21.00
C MET A 282 84.54 65.96 -20.47
N TYR A 283 85.19 64.99 -19.80
CA TYR A 283 84.52 63.87 -19.15
C TYR A 283 83.60 64.32 -18.01
N ARG A 284 84.00 65.35 -17.24
CA ARG A 284 83.16 65.93 -16.20
C ARG A 284 81.91 66.56 -16.81
N GLY A 285 82.05 67.32 -17.90
CA GLY A 285 80.91 67.89 -18.64
C GLY A 285 79.96 66.82 -19.20
N GLN A 286 80.50 65.74 -19.78
CA GLN A 286 79.70 64.61 -20.28
C GLN A 286 78.98 63.86 -19.16
N ALA A 287 79.65 63.65 -18.02
CA ALA A 287 79.06 63.00 -16.85
C ALA A 287 77.94 63.87 -16.22
N GLU A 288 78.14 65.19 -16.16
CA GLU A 288 77.12 66.14 -15.73
C GLU A 288 75.92 66.18 -16.68
N GLU A 289 76.15 66.13 -18.00
CA GLU A 289 75.07 66.05 -19.00
C GLU A 289 74.26 64.75 -18.86
N LEU A 290 74.93 63.62 -18.66
CA LEU A 290 74.28 62.33 -18.40
C LEU A 290 73.48 62.35 -17.10
N ALA A 291 74.02 62.95 -16.03
CA ALA A 291 73.32 63.10 -14.76
C ALA A 291 72.06 63.96 -14.93
N GLN A 292 72.15 65.09 -15.64
CA GLN A 292 70.99 65.95 -15.94
C GLN A 292 69.94 65.23 -16.80
N ARG A 293 70.36 64.44 -17.79
CA ARG A 293 69.43 63.63 -18.61
C ARG A 293 68.69 62.58 -17.78
N LEU A 294 69.39 61.88 -16.88
CA LEU A 294 68.78 60.91 -15.98
C LEU A 294 67.84 61.56 -14.98
N GLU A 295 68.21 62.72 -14.42
CA GLU A 295 67.36 63.46 -13.49
C GLU A 295 66.07 63.96 -14.17
N LYS A 296 66.18 64.44 -15.42
CA LYS A 296 65.02 64.81 -16.25
C LYS A 296 64.10 63.61 -16.51
N GLN A 297 64.65 62.46 -16.88
CA GLN A 297 63.87 61.23 -17.08
C GLN A 297 63.20 60.75 -15.78
N ALA A 298 63.89 60.82 -14.65
CA ALA A 298 63.32 60.49 -13.35
C ALA A 298 62.18 61.44 -12.96
N ALA A 299 62.29 62.73 -13.26
CA ALA A 299 61.22 63.71 -13.06
C ALA A 299 60.01 63.42 -13.97
N ASP A 300 60.24 63.08 -15.24
CA ASP A 300 59.18 62.73 -16.18
C ASP A 300 58.46 61.43 -15.78
N LEU A 301 59.18 60.41 -15.32
CA LEU A 301 58.59 59.18 -14.79
C LEU A 301 57.74 59.42 -13.55
N ARG A 302 58.21 60.25 -12.61
CA ARG A 302 57.41 60.63 -11.44
C ARG A 302 56.13 61.36 -11.84
N ARG A 303 56.19 62.22 -12.85
CA ARG A 303 55.01 62.94 -13.36
C ARG A 303 54.01 61.99 -14.02
N GLU A 304 54.48 61.01 -14.79
CA GLU A 304 53.60 60.00 -15.40
C GLU A 304 53.00 59.04 -14.37
N LEU A 305 53.75 58.69 -13.30
CA LEU A 305 53.23 57.89 -12.19
C LEU A 305 52.12 58.64 -11.44
N ALA A 306 52.29 59.93 -11.19
CA ALA A 306 51.26 60.75 -10.54
C ALA A 306 49.97 60.82 -11.39
N LYS A 307 50.10 61.01 -12.72
CA LYS A 307 48.95 60.99 -13.63
C LYS A 307 48.22 59.65 -13.66
N SER A 308 48.95 58.53 -13.61
CA SER A 308 48.33 57.20 -13.60
C SER A 308 47.60 56.93 -12.28
N GLN A 309 48.15 57.37 -11.15
CA GLN A 309 47.46 57.33 -9.86
C GLN A 309 46.18 58.17 -9.85
N GLU A 310 46.23 59.42 -10.34
CA GLU A 310 45.01 60.25 -10.44
C GLU A 310 43.94 59.62 -11.33
N PHE A 311 44.34 58.97 -12.43
CA PHE A 311 43.40 58.26 -13.30
C PHE A 311 42.76 57.04 -12.60
N VAL A 312 43.54 56.27 -11.84
CA VAL A 312 43.02 55.13 -11.05
C VAL A 312 42.09 55.62 -9.96
N ASP A 313 42.44 56.67 -9.23
CA ASP A 313 41.59 57.25 -8.19
C ASP A 313 40.27 57.78 -8.76
N LYS A 314 40.33 58.48 -9.90
CA LYS A 314 39.13 58.96 -10.59
C LYS A 314 38.25 57.80 -11.06
N MET A 315 38.86 56.78 -11.65
CA MET A 315 38.14 55.58 -12.10
C MET A 315 37.50 54.84 -10.91
N SER A 316 38.21 54.71 -9.79
CA SER A 316 37.66 54.08 -8.57
C SER A 316 36.46 54.87 -8.05
N ARG A 317 36.56 56.20 -7.97
CA ARG A 317 35.46 57.06 -7.50
C ARG A 317 34.22 57.01 -8.39
N GLU A 318 34.37 56.82 -9.70
CA GLU A 318 33.24 56.75 -10.63
C GLU A 318 32.63 55.33 -10.71
N ILE A 319 33.47 54.29 -10.71
CA ILE A 319 33.03 52.90 -10.93
C ILE A 319 32.52 52.24 -9.65
N GLU A 320 33.16 52.49 -8.49
CA GLU A 320 32.77 51.89 -7.21
C GLU A 320 31.29 52.15 -6.82
N PRO A 321 30.75 53.39 -6.91
CA PRO A 321 29.34 53.63 -6.61
C PRO A 321 28.40 52.99 -7.65
N GLN A 322 28.79 52.91 -8.92
CA GLN A 322 27.99 52.24 -9.95
C GLN A 322 27.90 50.72 -9.71
N ILE A 323 29.01 50.09 -9.34
CA ILE A 323 29.03 48.66 -9.00
C ILE A 323 28.17 48.42 -7.76
N HIS A 324 28.32 49.25 -6.72
CA HIS A 324 27.51 49.12 -5.51
C HIS A 324 26.01 49.32 -5.78
N ALA A 325 25.64 50.31 -6.59
CA ALA A 325 24.24 50.55 -6.95
C ALA A 325 23.65 49.36 -7.71
N LYS A 326 24.33 48.87 -8.76
CA LYS A 326 23.87 47.70 -9.53
C LYS A 326 23.79 46.43 -8.69
N MET A 327 24.74 46.24 -7.77
CA MET A 327 24.71 45.08 -6.90
C MET A 327 23.55 45.14 -5.91
N ASN A 328 23.28 46.31 -5.32
CA ASN A 328 22.14 46.49 -4.44
C ASN A 328 20.81 46.32 -5.19
N GLU A 329 20.69 46.84 -6.40
CA GLU A 329 19.52 46.66 -7.26
C GLU A 329 19.27 45.17 -7.55
N ALA A 330 20.30 44.44 -8.00
CA ALA A 330 20.21 43.00 -8.26
C ALA A 330 19.83 42.19 -7.01
N VAL A 331 20.39 42.55 -5.85
CA VAL A 331 20.06 41.93 -4.56
C VAL A 331 18.59 42.18 -4.19
N THR A 332 18.11 43.42 -4.31
CA THR A 332 16.70 43.76 -4.01
C THR A 332 15.73 43.07 -4.97
N GLN A 333 16.08 42.97 -6.25
CA GLN A 333 15.29 42.25 -7.23
C GLN A 333 15.23 40.75 -6.89
N ALA A 334 16.37 40.12 -6.61
CA ALA A 334 16.42 38.71 -6.23
C ALA A 334 15.65 38.42 -4.93
N ALA A 335 15.72 39.32 -3.95
CA ALA A 335 14.96 39.21 -2.70
C ALA A 335 13.44 39.28 -2.95
N ASN A 336 12.99 40.22 -3.80
CA ASN A 336 11.58 40.35 -4.17
C ASN A 336 11.06 39.13 -4.94
N GLU A 337 11.86 38.61 -5.89
CA GLU A 337 11.53 37.40 -6.63
C GLU A 337 11.42 36.17 -5.71
N PHE A 338 12.36 36.04 -4.77
CA PHE A 338 12.36 34.97 -3.77
C PHE A 338 11.16 35.06 -2.83
N ALA A 339 10.83 36.26 -2.33
CA ALA A 339 9.67 36.50 -1.49
C ALA A 339 8.37 36.15 -2.23
N GLY A 340 8.23 36.60 -3.49
CA GLY A 340 7.08 36.27 -4.33
C GLY A 340 6.97 34.78 -4.65
N ALA A 341 8.09 34.10 -4.94
CA ALA A 341 8.10 32.65 -5.17
C ALA A 341 7.72 31.86 -3.92
N THR A 342 8.19 32.30 -2.75
CA THR A 342 7.88 31.69 -1.46
C THR A 342 6.39 31.86 -1.12
N ALA A 343 5.83 33.07 -1.29
CA ALA A 343 4.41 33.33 -1.08
C ALA A 343 3.54 32.40 -1.96
N ARG A 344 3.83 32.32 -3.26
CA ARG A 344 3.11 31.43 -4.19
C ARG A 344 3.26 29.95 -3.85
N ALA A 345 4.40 29.54 -3.30
CA ALA A 345 4.63 28.15 -2.90
C ALA A 345 3.86 27.78 -1.62
N VAL A 346 3.79 28.70 -0.66
CA VAL A 346 3.00 28.54 0.57
C VAL A 346 1.51 28.53 0.24
N GLU A 347 1.04 29.45 -0.61
CA GLU A 347 -0.36 29.52 -1.05
C GLU A 347 -0.81 28.22 -1.74
N ARG A 348 -0.04 27.73 -2.72
CA ARG A 348 -0.32 26.43 -3.37
C ARG A 348 -0.35 25.27 -2.38
N ARG A 349 0.51 25.28 -1.37
CA ARG A 349 0.52 24.23 -0.34
C ARG A 349 -0.70 24.32 0.56
N TYR A 350 -1.16 25.53 0.88
CA TYR A 350 -2.37 25.76 1.65
C TYR A 350 -3.62 25.32 0.87
N GLU A 351 -3.72 25.67 -0.42
CA GLU A 351 -4.80 25.22 -1.30
C GLU A 351 -4.84 23.69 -1.44
N GLN A 352 -3.68 23.05 -1.61
CA GLN A 352 -3.58 21.59 -1.66
C GLN A 352 -4.00 20.94 -0.35
N MET A 353 -3.64 21.54 0.79
CA MET A 353 -4.08 21.06 2.11
C MET A 353 -5.60 21.18 2.24
N LEU A 354 -6.18 22.33 1.88
CA LEU A 354 -7.62 22.54 1.91
C LEU A 354 -8.36 21.54 1.01
N ALA A 355 -7.92 21.39 -0.24
CA ALA A 355 -8.49 20.42 -1.16
C ALA A 355 -8.40 18.97 -0.62
N GLY A 356 -7.24 18.61 -0.03
CA GLY A 356 -7.05 17.33 0.63
C GLY A 356 -7.99 17.13 1.82
N THR A 357 -8.15 18.13 2.69
CA THR A 357 -9.08 18.06 3.82
C THR A 357 -10.52 17.91 3.35
N HIS A 358 -10.94 18.65 2.33
CA HIS A 358 -12.28 18.56 1.76
C HIS A 358 -12.55 17.16 1.18
N ALA A 359 -11.61 16.60 0.41
CA ALA A 359 -11.73 15.26 -0.15
C ALA A 359 -11.88 14.19 0.96
N VAL A 360 -11.07 14.26 2.02
CA VAL A 360 -11.17 13.33 3.16
C VAL A 360 -12.51 13.48 3.88
N THR A 361 -12.99 14.72 4.10
CA THR A 361 -14.29 14.93 4.74
C THR A 361 -15.45 14.39 3.89
N GLN A 362 -15.38 14.55 2.57
CA GLN A 362 -16.40 14.04 1.66
C GLN A 362 -16.39 12.50 1.61
N GLU A 363 -15.21 11.88 1.60
CA GLU A 363 -15.08 10.42 1.69
C GLU A 363 -15.65 9.89 3.01
N ALA A 364 -15.39 10.57 4.12
CA ALA A 364 -15.94 10.19 5.42
C ALA A 364 -17.48 10.30 5.46
N LEU A 365 -18.06 11.35 4.86
CA LEU A 365 -19.51 11.51 4.74
C LEU A 365 -20.13 10.40 3.89
N LEU A 366 -19.53 10.04 2.75
CA LEU A 366 -20.00 8.94 1.91
C LEU A 366 -19.93 7.60 2.63
N LYS A 367 -18.88 7.35 3.43
CA LYS A 367 -18.78 6.15 4.26
C LYS A 367 -19.85 6.12 5.34
N LEU A 368 -20.14 7.25 5.98
CA LEU A 368 -21.19 7.35 6.99
C LEU A 368 -22.57 7.09 6.36
N ASP A 369 -22.85 7.67 5.19
CA ASP A 369 -24.10 7.46 4.46
C ASP A 369 -24.28 6.00 4.07
N ALA A 370 -23.24 5.35 3.52
CA ALA A 370 -23.25 3.92 3.21
C ALA A 370 -23.51 3.05 4.45
N ARG A 371 -22.87 3.36 5.59
CA ARG A 371 -23.13 2.65 6.86
C ARG A 371 -24.54 2.89 7.37
N SER A 372 -25.08 4.10 7.20
CA SER A 372 -26.46 4.40 7.59
C SER A 372 -27.46 3.59 6.76
N ALA A 373 -27.23 3.45 5.45
CA ALA A 373 -28.04 2.63 4.55
C ALA A 373 -27.95 1.13 4.90
N GLU A 374 -26.76 0.63 5.24
CA GLU A 374 -26.58 -0.75 5.73
C GLU A 374 -27.39 -1.00 7.02
N VAL A 375 -27.30 -0.08 8.00
CA VAL A 375 -28.07 -0.19 9.25
C VAL A 375 -29.57 -0.13 8.97
N GLN A 376 -30.03 0.77 8.11
CA GLN A 376 -31.44 0.86 7.74
C GLN A 376 -31.93 -0.42 7.07
N ALA A 377 -31.14 -1.02 6.17
CA ALA A 377 -31.48 -2.28 5.52
C ALA A 377 -31.54 -3.45 6.53
N LEU A 378 -30.60 -3.51 7.48
CA LEU A 378 -30.59 -4.51 8.55
C LEU A 378 -31.83 -4.37 9.45
N VAL A 379 -32.16 -3.15 9.86
CA VAL A 379 -33.36 -2.88 10.67
C VAL A 379 -34.62 -3.28 9.90
N GLN A 380 -34.74 -2.89 8.63
CA GLN A 380 -35.90 -3.23 7.81
C GLN A 380 -36.04 -4.74 7.59
N SER A 381 -34.92 -5.44 7.38
CA SER A 381 -34.88 -6.89 7.28
C SER A 381 -35.30 -7.56 8.59
N ALA A 382 -34.79 -7.11 9.73
CA ALA A 382 -35.15 -7.63 11.04
C ALA A 382 -36.63 -7.43 11.37
N VAL A 383 -37.18 -6.24 11.04
CA VAL A 383 -38.61 -5.95 11.21
C VAL A 383 -39.47 -6.87 10.33
N ASN A 384 -39.13 -7.04 9.06
CA ASN A 384 -39.85 -7.93 8.16
C ASN A 384 -39.78 -9.40 8.61
N ALA A 385 -38.62 -9.84 9.09
CA ALA A 385 -38.45 -11.19 9.62
C ALA A 385 -39.27 -11.41 10.89
N ALA A 386 -39.30 -10.44 11.81
CA ALA A 386 -40.11 -10.49 13.02
C ALA A 386 -41.61 -10.50 12.70
N LEU A 387 -42.06 -9.67 11.76
CA LEU A 387 -43.45 -9.65 11.31
C LEU A 387 -43.84 -10.99 10.68
N GLY A 388 -42.98 -11.57 9.82
CA GLY A 388 -43.22 -12.88 9.23
C GLY A 388 -43.19 -14.03 10.25
N ALA A 389 -42.42 -13.91 11.34
CA ALA A 389 -42.47 -14.87 12.44
C ALA A 389 -43.76 -14.75 13.25
N PHE A 390 -44.18 -13.52 13.56
CA PHE A 390 -45.44 -13.25 14.26
C PHE A 390 -46.65 -13.74 13.45
N GLN A 391 -46.68 -13.48 12.14
CA GLN A 391 -47.75 -13.94 11.26
C GLN A 391 -47.85 -15.47 11.28
N ARG A 392 -46.72 -16.18 11.11
CA ARG A 392 -46.68 -17.65 11.17
C ARG A 392 -47.13 -18.17 12.54
N GLN A 393 -46.72 -17.53 13.63
CA GLN A 393 -47.16 -17.90 14.97
C GLN A 393 -48.67 -17.70 15.14
N SER A 394 -49.23 -16.60 14.64
CA SER A 394 -50.66 -16.33 14.66
C SER A 394 -51.44 -17.35 13.83
N GLU A 395 -50.98 -17.65 12.61
CA GLU A 395 -51.59 -18.69 11.74
C GLU A 395 -51.55 -20.07 12.40
N MET A 396 -50.45 -20.42 13.06
CA MET A 396 -50.34 -21.65 13.84
C MET A 396 -51.32 -21.68 15.01
N GLN A 397 -51.45 -20.60 15.78
CA GLN A 397 -52.40 -20.53 16.90
C GLN A 397 -53.86 -20.60 16.43
N VAL A 398 -54.20 -19.90 15.35
CA VAL A 398 -55.54 -19.94 14.76
C VAL A 398 -55.85 -21.33 14.22
N SER A 399 -54.92 -21.97 13.50
CA SER A 399 -55.12 -23.32 12.98
C SER A 399 -55.24 -24.37 14.10
N MET A 400 -54.47 -24.23 15.18
CA MET A 400 -54.61 -25.08 16.37
C MET A 400 -55.98 -24.90 17.03
N ALA A 401 -56.44 -23.66 17.24
CA ALA A 401 -57.75 -23.38 17.82
C ALA A 401 -58.89 -23.88 16.92
N LEU A 402 -58.75 -23.74 15.59
CA LEU A 402 -59.71 -24.28 14.62
C LEU A 402 -59.73 -25.81 14.64
N ALA A 403 -58.58 -26.47 14.74
CA ALA A 403 -58.51 -27.93 14.85
C ALA A 403 -59.15 -28.42 16.14
N GLU A 404 -58.86 -27.77 17.27
CA GLU A 404 -59.41 -28.12 18.58
C GLU A 404 -60.94 -27.89 18.64
N THR A 405 -61.43 -26.78 18.08
CA THR A 405 -62.88 -26.54 17.98
C THR A 405 -63.56 -27.52 17.04
N ARG A 406 -62.93 -27.89 15.93
CA ARG A 406 -63.41 -28.95 15.03
C ARG A 406 -63.47 -30.31 15.74
N GLU A 407 -62.44 -30.67 16.48
CA GLU A 407 -62.39 -31.93 17.24
C GLU A 407 -63.49 -31.96 18.31
N ARG A 408 -63.66 -30.87 19.07
CA ARG A 408 -64.78 -30.74 20.03
C ARG A 408 -66.13 -30.87 19.34
N ALA A 409 -66.34 -30.22 18.19
CA ALA A 409 -67.58 -30.31 17.44
C ALA A 409 -67.86 -31.76 16.98
N VAL A 410 -66.86 -32.44 16.41
CA VAL A 410 -66.95 -33.85 16.01
C VAL A 410 -67.25 -34.74 17.21
N ALA A 411 -66.59 -34.53 18.35
CA ALA A 411 -66.85 -35.28 19.57
C ALA A 411 -68.29 -35.08 20.06
N THR A 412 -68.79 -33.85 20.09
CA THR A 412 -70.19 -33.57 20.49
C THR A 412 -71.21 -34.19 19.55
N LEU A 413 -70.97 -34.14 18.23
CA LEU A 413 -71.85 -34.79 17.24
C LEU A 413 -71.82 -36.31 17.39
N SER A 414 -70.65 -36.91 17.62
CA SER A 414 -70.54 -38.36 17.84
C SER A 414 -71.22 -38.81 19.13
N SER A 415 -71.17 -37.99 20.19
CA SER A 415 -71.87 -38.24 21.45
C SER A 415 -73.39 -38.16 21.26
N LEU A 416 -73.87 -37.18 20.52
CA LEU A 416 -75.29 -37.01 20.21
C LEU A 416 -75.82 -38.16 19.33
N ASP A 417 -75.04 -38.59 18.33
CA ASP A 417 -75.36 -39.75 17.49
C ASP A 417 -75.43 -41.04 18.31
N ALA A 418 -74.48 -41.25 19.23
CA ALA A 418 -74.51 -42.38 20.16
C ALA A 418 -75.74 -42.35 21.09
N GLU A 419 -76.08 -41.18 21.64
CA GLU A 419 -77.28 -40.99 22.47
C GLU A 419 -78.58 -41.26 21.68
N SER A 420 -78.66 -40.77 20.43
CA SER A 420 -79.79 -41.02 19.54
C SER A 420 -79.95 -42.50 19.21
N ARG A 421 -78.84 -43.21 18.92
CA ARG A 421 -78.86 -44.68 18.71
C ARG A 421 -79.32 -45.41 19.97
N ALA A 422 -78.77 -45.06 21.13
CA ALA A 422 -79.18 -45.66 22.40
C ALA A 422 -80.66 -45.42 22.70
N ALA A 423 -81.19 -44.22 22.41
CA ALA A 423 -82.61 -43.91 22.56
C ALA A 423 -83.50 -44.71 21.58
N CYS A 424 -83.06 -44.89 20.33
CA CYS A 424 -83.74 -45.73 19.34
C CYS A 424 -83.76 -47.20 19.78
N ASP A 425 -82.63 -47.74 20.24
CA ASP A 425 -82.52 -49.11 20.71
C ASP A 425 -83.38 -49.35 21.96
N ALA A 426 -83.37 -48.40 22.91
CA ALA A 426 -84.25 -48.46 24.07
C ALA A 426 -85.73 -48.43 23.68
N ARG A 427 -86.13 -47.60 22.72
CA ARG A 427 -87.50 -47.55 22.20
C ARG A 427 -87.87 -48.85 21.48
N ARG A 428 -86.96 -49.40 20.68
CA ARG A 428 -87.14 -50.67 20.00
C ARG A 428 -87.35 -51.80 21.01
N GLN A 429 -86.49 -51.91 22.02
CA GLN A 429 -86.64 -52.90 23.09
C GLN A 429 -87.96 -52.72 23.85
N ALA A 430 -88.37 -51.49 24.15
CA ALA A 430 -89.66 -51.23 24.78
C ALA A 430 -90.82 -51.77 23.93
N ILE A 431 -90.83 -51.47 22.62
CA ILE A 431 -91.82 -52.00 21.68
C ILE A 431 -91.76 -53.53 21.60
N GLU A 432 -90.57 -54.14 21.51
CA GLU A 432 -90.41 -55.60 21.49
C GLU A 432 -90.99 -56.23 22.77
N THR A 433 -90.76 -55.64 23.94
CA THR A 433 -91.35 -56.11 25.20
C THR A 433 -92.86 -55.90 25.28
N ASP A 434 -93.38 -54.80 24.72
CA ASP A 434 -94.82 -54.54 24.64
C ASP A 434 -95.51 -55.54 23.70
N VAL A 435 -94.90 -55.83 22.55
CA VAL A 435 -95.37 -56.86 21.59
C VAL A 435 -95.34 -58.24 22.23
N ALA A 436 -94.24 -58.60 22.91
CA ALA A 436 -94.15 -59.87 23.65
C ALA A 436 -95.25 -59.97 24.70
N ARG A 437 -95.46 -58.92 25.51
CA ARG A 437 -96.56 -58.87 26.50
C ARG A 437 -97.94 -58.93 25.85
N ALA A 438 -98.15 -58.28 24.71
CA ALA A 438 -99.41 -58.33 23.98
C ALA A 438 -99.68 -59.72 23.40
N ALA A 439 -98.65 -60.39 22.87
CA ALA A 439 -98.72 -61.77 22.39
C ALA A 439 -99.01 -62.75 23.53
N GLU A 440 -98.35 -62.61 24.69
CA GLU A 440 -98.67 -63.38 25.90
C GLU A 440 -100.12 -63.18 26.33
N ARG A 441 -100.61 -61.93 26.41
CA ARG A 441 -102.02 -61.64 26.74
C ARG A 441 -102.99 -62.26 25.74
N SER A 442 -102.68 -62.18 24.45
CA SER A 442 -103.50 -62.76 23.37
C SER A 442 -103.54 -64.29 23.47
N THR A 443 -102.40 -64.95 23.67
CA THR A 443 -102.33 -66.41 23.84
C THR A 443 -103.02 -66.87 25.13
N ASP A 444 -102.91 -66.12 26.22
CA ASP A 444 -103.65 -66.37 27.45
C ASP A 444 -105.15 -66.17 27.27
N GLN A 445 -105.56 -65.13 26.55
CA GLN A 445 -106.96 -64.87 26.22
C GLN A 445 -107.52 -65.96 25.31
N PHE A 446 -106.78 -66.41 24.30
CA PHE A 446 -107.11 -67.56 23.46
C PHE A 446 -107.19 -68.84 24.27
N ARG A 447 -106.26 -69.10 25.19
CA ARG A 447 -106.32 -70.27 26.08
C ARG A 447 -107.55 -70.23 26.98
N LYS A 448 -107.90 -69.05 27.51
CA LYS A 448 -109.12 -68.85 28.31
C LYS A 448 -110.39 -69.03 27.47
N SER A 449 -110.44 -68.46 26.26
CA SER A 449 -111.59 -68.61 25.36
C SER A 449 -111.75 -70.05 24.87
N MET A 450 -110.64 -70.74 24.55
CA MET A 450 -110.62 -72.15 24.19
C MET A 450 -111.09 -73.03 25.35
N LYS A 451 -110.63 -72.77 26.59
CA LYS A 451 -111.16 -73.46 27.77
C LYS A 451 -112.66 -73.22 27.94
N ALA A 452 -113.11 -71.97 27.83
CA ALA A 452 -114.53 -71.64 27.93
C ALA A 452 -115.36 -72.32 26.83
N PHE A 453 -114.85 -72.36 25.60
CA PHE A 453 -115.45 -73.07 24.47
C PHE A 453 -115.52 -74.57 24.73
N LEU A 454 -114.43 -75.22 25.14
CA LEU A 454 -114.41 -76.64 25.47
C LEU A 454 -115.34 -76.97 26.65
N TYR A 455 -115.38 -76.14 27.69
CA TYR A 455 -116.36 -76.28 28.77
C TYR A 455 -117.79 -76.15 28.24
N SER A 456 -118.05 -75.19 27.35
CA SER A 456 -119.36 -75.03 26.70
C SER A 456 -119.72 -76.25 25.84
N CYS A 457 -118.79 -76.79 25.06
CA CYS A 457 -119.00 -78.00 24.26
C CYS A 457 -119.17 -79.24 25.13
N LEU A 458 -118.40 -79.39 26.20
CA LEU A 458 -118.52 -80.50 27.15
C LEU A 458 -119.85 -80.42 27.89
N VAL A 459 -120.26 -79.23 28.36
CA VAL A 459 -121.58 -79.00 28.95
C VAL A 459 -122.67 -79.28 27.93
N ALA A 460 -122.55 -78.82 26.68
CA ALA A 460 -123.52 -79.13 25.63
C ALA A 460 -123.58 -80.62 25.31
N ALA A 461 -122.45 -81.33 25.27
CA ALA A 461 -122.40 -82.76 25.03
C ALA A 461 -122.93 -83.57 26.22
N VAL A 462 -122.60 -83.19 27.46
CA VAL A 462 -123.15 -83.80 28.67
C VAL A 462 -124.64 -83.50 28.80
N SER A 463 -125.08 -82.28 28.48
CA SER A 463 -126.50 -81.94 28.41
C SER A 463 -127.20 -82.69 27.27
N ALA A 464 -126.55 -82.92 26.13
CA ALA A 464 -127.09 -83.74 25.05
C ALA A 464 -127.13 -85.23 25.43
N VAL A 465 -126.16 -85.72 26.21
CA VAL A 465 -126.20 -87.08 26.79
C VAL A 465 -127.23 -87.17 27.92
N ASP A 466 -127.42 -86.13 28.73
CA ASP A 466 -128.46 -86.04 29.76
C ASP A 466 -129.84 -85.98 29.10
N GLU A 467 -130.02 -85.16 28.06
CA GLU A 467 -131.22 -85.09 27.22
C GLU A 467 -131.43 -86.38 26.45
N HIS A 468 -130.39 -87.02 25.90
CA HIS A 468 -130.48 -88.33 25.26
C HIS A 468 -130.79 -89.41 26.29
N SER A 469 -130.26 -89.34 27.50
CA SER A 469 -130.58 -90.29 28.58
C SER A 469 -131.99 -90.08 29.10
N LYS A 470 -132.46 -88.83 29.23
CA LYS A 470 -133.87 -88.48 29.50
C LYS A 470 -134.76 -88.91 28.35
N SER A 471 -134.33 -88.73 27.10
CA SER A 471 -135.05 -89.17 25.89
C SER A 471 -134.99 -90.69 25.70
N THR A 472 -133.99 -91.39 26.23
CA THR A 472 -133.90 -92.86 26.25
C THR A 472 -134.73 -93.43 27.41
N LEU A 473 -134.80 -92.72 28.54
CA LEU A 473 -135.68 -93.01 29.68
C LEU A 473 -137.15 -92.74 29.30
N ASP A 474 -137.44 -91.63 28.61
CA ASP A 474 -138.74 -91.35 28.00
C ASP A 474 -139.02 -92.29 26.82
N GLY A 475 -137.99 -92.70 26.08
CA GLY A 475 -138.09 -93.67 24.98
C GLY A 475 -138.44 -95.09 25.44
N LEU A 476 -138.03 -95.49 26.65
CA LEU A 476 -138.47 -96.72 27.31
C LEU A 476 -139.91 -96.62 27.88
N LEU A 477 -140.42 -95.41 28.06
CA LEU A 477 -141.80 -95.12 28.49
C LEU A 477 -142.75 -94.78 27.32
N LYS A 478 -142.23 -94.69 26.10
CA LYS A 478 -143.00 -94.19 24.94
C LYS A 478 -142.43 -94.70 23.63
N ASP A 479 -142.33 -96.02 23.51
CA ASP A 479 -142.27 -96.68 22.21
C ASP A 479 -143.66 -96.56 21.54
N ASN A 480 -143.81 -95.52 20.72
CA ASN A 480 -144.78 -95.50 19.62
C ASN A 480 -144.46 -94.35 18.64
N GLY A 481 -143.65 -94.69 17.63
CA GLY A 481 -143.90 -94.28 16.25
C GLY A 481 -143.14 -93.08 15.67
N LYS A 482 -142.29 -93.39 14.67
CA LYS A 482 -142.18 -92.80 13.30
C LYS A 482 -141.95 -91.26 13.18
N THR A 483 -141.10 -90.67 12.33
CA THR A 483 -140.29 -91.06 11.14
C THR A 483 -139.55 -89.81 10.62
N LEU A 484 -138.29 -89.98 10.19
CA LEU A 484 -137.60 -89.51 8.97
C LEU A 484 -137.45 -88.02 8.52
N HIS A 485 -136.24 -87.82 7.95
CA HIS A 485 -135.73 -86.87 6.95
C HIS A 485 -135.29 -85.46 7.39
N GLU A 486 -134.26 -84.81 6.82
CA GLU A 486 -132.92 -85.10 6.25
C GLU A 486 -132.53 -83.83 5.45
N GLY A 487 -131.26 -83.43 5.53
CA GLY A 487 -130.54 -82.73 4.47
C GLY A 487 -130.72 -81.21 4.35
N ASN A 488 -129.75 -80.43 3.86
CA ASN A 488 -128.37 -80.72 3.46
C ASN A 488 -127.66 -79.38 3.12
N GLY A 489 -126.32 -79.39 3.16
CA GLY A 489 -125.43 -78.63 2.26
C GLY A 489 -124.79 -77.35 2.84
N GLU A 490 -123.46 -77.26 3.07
CA GLU A 490 -122.32 -77.23 2.12
C GLU A 490 -122.28 -75.90 1.32
N THR A 491 -121.21 -75.11 1.18
CA THR A 491 -119.78 -75.43 0.92
C THR A 491 -118.90 -74.17 0.76
N HIS A 492 -117.58 -74.38 0.91
CA HIS A 492 -116.42 -73.91 0.08
C HIS A 492 -115.64 -72.58 0.24
N SER A 493 -114.31 -72.81 0.07
CA SER A 493 -113.18 -72.04 -0.52
C SER A 493 -112.52 -70.96 0.35
N GLU A 494 -111.26 -71.10 0.80
CA GLU A 494 -109.96 -71.14 0.05
C GLU A 494 -109.84 -70.00 -0.97
N ASP A 495 -108.88 -69.07 -0.81
CA ASP A 495 -107.60 -69.14 -1.53
C ASP A 495 -106.67 -67.96 -1.20
N ASP A 496 -105.41 -68.19 -1.53
CA ASP A 496 -104.16 -67.50 -1.22
C ASP A 496 -103.94 -66.05 -1.75
N THR A 497 -103.03 -65.36 -1.05
CA THR A 497 -101.97 -64.36 -1.39
C THR A 497 -101.62 -64.04 -2.88
N PRO A 498 -100.69 -63.10 -3.25
CA PRO A 498 -99.95 -62.04 -2.52
C PRO A 498 -99.64 -60.69 -3.30
N ILE A 499 -98.91 -59.74 -2.65
CA ILE A 499 -97.79 -58.84 -3.12
C ILE A 499 -98.05 -57.93 -4.37
N ILE A 500 -98.02 -56.58 -4.36
CA ILE A 500 -96.92 -55.56 -4.26
C ILE A 500 -97.57 -54.15 -4.04
N PRO A 501 -96.89 -53.15 -3.45
CA PRO A 501 -96.84 -51.85 -4.15
C PRO A 501 -95.46 -51.16 -4.18
N ASP A 502 -95.26 -50.47 -5.31
CA ASP A 502 -94.51 -49.25 -5.62
C ASP A 502 -93.16 -48.89 -4.97
N PRO A 503 -92.18 -48.52 -5.80
CA PRO A 503 -91.20 -47.49 -5.50
C PRO A 503 -91.49 -46.24 -6.34
N ASP A 504 -91.87 -45.14 -5.69
CA ASP A 504 -91.77 -43.83 -6.33
C ASP A 504 -91.38 -42.77 -5.29
N ILE A 505 -90.70 -41.74 -5.81
CA ILE A 505 -90.35 -40.46 -5.18
C ILE A 505 -88.96 -40.41 -4.50
N ASP A 506 -87.95 -40.29 -5.37
CA ASP A 506 -86.88 -39.28 -5.34
C ASP A 506 -87.46 -37.84 -5.09
N PRO A 507 -86.71 -36.73 -4.84
CA PRO A 507 -85.25 -36.55 -4.78
C PRO A 507 -84.79 -35.46 -3.75
N LEU A 508 -83.51 -35.06 -3.85
CA LEU A 508 -82.91 -33.77 -3.47
C LEU A 508 -82.85 -33.43 -1.96
N THR A 509 -81.64 -33.23 -1.42
CA THR A 509 -81.05 -31.87 -1.30
C THR A 509 -79.67 -31.87 -0.61
N HIS A 510 -78.78 -31.08 -1.24
CA HIS A 510 -77.71 -30.21 -0.72
C HIS A 510 -76.63 -30.71 0.24
#